data_AF-A0AAU5ZKM3-F1
#
_entry.id   AF-A0AAU5ZKM3-F1
#
_cell.length_a   1.000
_cell.length_b   1.000
_cell.length_c   1.000
_cell.angle_alpha   90.00
_cell.angle_beta   90.00
_cell.angle_gamma   90.00
#
_symmetry.space_group_name_H-M   'P 1'
#
loop_
_entity.id
_entity.type
_entity.pdbx_description
1 polymer ?
#
loop_
_entity_poly.entity_id
_entity_poly.type
_entity_poly.pdbx_seq_one_letter_code
_entity_poly.pdbx_strand_id
1 'polypeptide(L)'
;MHAGQLDVPTELVEGLIREQFPEWSALAIRAVRSHGTVNALFRIGDELVARLPIMPGDQAATRKELEDEADAARRLRAMSPYPTPEPIAIGEPGDGYPLPWAVYRWLDGTIAYDADVAGSTAFAEDLARFVLALRAAPTEGRVFTGPWRGGLLTSQDEAVADGLERNRGMIDVDALARLWAELRTTPRTEPDAWAHRDLMPGNLLVADGRLAGVIDVGTLTVADPAIDLQAAWNLLDARARSTFRAALGSDDDEWHRGMGWAFAQAVNCLWYYVETNPVMSRTAHHTLTALLTAA
;
A
#
# COMPACT_ATOMS: atom_id res chain seq x y z
N MET A 1 7.32 16.26 -4.55
CA MET A 1 8.59 15.91 -3.85
C MET A 1 8.76 16.85 -2.67
N HIS A 2 9.31 16.36 -1.55
CA HIS A 2 9.29 17.06 -0.26
C HIS A 2 10.46 18.05 -0.14
N ALA A 3 10.22 19.19 0.52
CA ALA A 3 11.29 20.13 0.83
C ALA A 3 12.29 19.48 1.82
N GLY A 4 13.59 19.59 1.54
CA GLY A 4 14.65 19.06 2.42
C GLY A 4 14.92 17.56 2.29
N GLN A 5 14.40 16.90 1.26
CA GLN A 5 14.75 15.51 0.99
C GLN A 5 16.25 15.35 0.67
N LEU A 6 16.81 14.22 1.09
CA LEU A 6 18.18 13.82 0.82
C LEU A 6 18.38 13.54 -0.67
N ASP A 7 19.51 13.98 -1.21
CA ASP A 7 19.95 13.59 -2.55
C ASP A 7 20.75 12.29 -2.46
N VAL A 8 20.40 11.32 -3.29
CA VAL A 8 20.96 9.97 -3.28
C VAL A 8 21.43 9.65 -4.70
N PRO A 9 22.65 10.06 -5.09
CA PRO A 9 23.19 9.76 -6.40
C PRO A 9 23.61 8.28 -6.49
N THR A 10 23.66 7.74 -7.71
CA THR A 10 23.98 6.31 -7.93
C THR A 10 25.37 5.95 -7.40
N GLU A 11 26.33 6.86 -7.56
CA GLU A 11 27.73 6.71 -7.14
C GLU A 11 27.85 6.56 -5.62
N LEU A 12 26.97 7.23 -4.85
CA LEU A 12 26.90 7.09 -3.41
C LEU A 12 26.41 5.69 -3.01
N VAL A 13 25.41 5.16 -3.71
CA VAL A 13 24.90 3.80 -3.46
C VAL A 13 25.93 2.74 -3.85
N GLU A 14 26.69 2.94 -4.92
CA GLU A 14 27.83 2.08 -5.28
C GLU A 14 28.92 2.07 -4.20
N GLY A 15 29.19 3.23 -3.59
CA GLY A 15 30.09 3.37 -2.43
C GLY A 15 29.63 2.51 -1.25
N LEU A 16 28.39 2.76 -0.80
CA LEU A 16 27.75 2.04 0.31
C LEU A 16 27.77 0.52 0.10
N ILE A 17 27.41 0.04 -1.10
CA ILE A 17 27.41 -1.39 -1.43
C ILE A 17 28.82 -1.97 -1.38
N ARG A 18 29.83 -1.26 -1.92
CA ARG A 18 31.21 -1.74 -1.94
C ARG A 18 31.81 -1.85 -0.54
N GLU A 19 31.48 -0.91 0.34
CA GLU A 19 31.96 -0.91 1.72
C GLU A 19 31.28 -1.98 2.58
N GLN A 20 29.94 -2.09 2.48
CA GLN A 20 29.15 -2.85 3.46
C GLN A 20 28.74 -4.24 2.97
N PHE A 21 28.67 -4.46 1.66
CA PHE A 21 28.26 -5.73 1.04
C PHE A 21 29.21 -6.10 -0.11
N PRO A 22 30.49 -6.45 0.20
CA PRO A 22 31.52 -6.69 -0.81
C PRO A 22 31.15 -7.76 -1.86
N GLU A 23 30.29 -8.72 -1.51
CA GLU A 23 29.75 -9.74 -2.40
C GLU A 23 28.93 -9.18 -3.58
N TRP A 24 28.39 -7.96 -3.45
CA TRP A 24 27.59 -7.29 -4.48
C TRP A 24 28.36 -6.17 -5.19
N SER A 25 29.60 -5.91 -4.79
CA SER A 25 30.41 -4.78 -5.28
C SER A 25 30.66 -4.77 -6.80
N ALA A 26 30.56 -5.93 -7.46
CA ALA A 26 30.71 -6.07 -8.91
C ALA A 26 29.38 -5.97 -9.68
N LEU A 27 28.23 -5.90 -8.98
CA LEU A 27 26.92 -5.81 -9.61
C LEU A 27 26.62 -4.36 -10.03
N ALA A 28 25.97 -4.22 -11.19
CA ALA A 28 25.57 -2.90 -11.68
C ALA A 28 24.49 -2.29 -10.77
N ILE A 29 24.68 -1.02 -10.38
CA ILE A 29 23.69 -0.25 -9.63
C ILE A 29 22.91 0.64 -10.59
N ARG A 30 21.58 0.55 -10.56
CA ARG A 30 20.71 1.31 -11.48
C ARG A 30 19.54 1.96 -10.73
N ALA A 31 19.44 3.28 -10.79
CA ALA A 31 18.30 4.00 -10.22
C ALA A 31 16.97 3.54 -10.84
N VAL A 32 15.97 3.32 -10.01
CA VAL A 32 14.60 2.95 -10.41
C VAL A 32 13.72 4.19 -10.30
N ARG A 33 13.05 4.54 -11.40
CA ARG A 33 12.01 5.58 -11.36
C ARG A 33 10.81 5.03 -10.60
N SER A 34 10.46 5.65 -9.49
CA SER A 34 9.33 5.28 -8.64
C SER A 34 8.42 6.47 -8.40
N HIS A 35 7.13 6.20 -8.22
CA HIS A 35 6.15 7.19 -7.74
C HIS A 35 6.12 7.30 -6.21
N GLY A 36 6.89 6.47 -5.50
CA GLY A 36 7.04 6.52 -4.04
C GLY A 36 7.69 7.81 -3.56
N THR A 37 7.30 8.28 -2.39
CA THR A 37 7.64 9.63 -1.92
C THR A 37 8.69 9.67 -0.81
N VAL A 38 9.04 8.52 -0.24
CA VAL A 38 9.86 8.42 0.98
C VAL A 38 11.14 7.61 0.82
N ASN A 39 11.30 6.88 -0.29
CA ASN A 39 12.50 6.09 -0.57
C ASN A 39 13.02 6.34 -2.00
N ALA A 40 14.35 6.43 -2.15
CA ALA A 40 15.04 6.26 -3.42
C ALA A 40 15.35 4.77 -3.63
N LEU A 41 15.11 4.27 -4.84
CA LEU A 41 15.21 2.86 -5.18
C LEU A 41 16.33 2.61 -6.18
N PHE A 42 17.16 1.61 -5.94
CA PHE A 42 18.25 1.23 -6.84
C PHE A 42 18.30 -0.28 -7.02
N ARG A 43 18.27 -0.77 -8.27
CA ARG A 43 18.57 -2.17 -8.57
C ARG A 43 20.03 -2.45 -8.27
N ILE A 44 20.29 -3.56 -7.61
CA ILE A 44 21.62 -4.14 -7.43
C ILE A 44 21.67 -5.42 -8.26
N GLY A 45 22.33 -5.36 -9.42
CA GLY A 45 22.26 -6.42 -10.43
C GLY A 45 20.82 -6.63 -10.90
N ASP A 46 20.44 -7.90 -11.04
CA ASP A 46 19.10 -8.29 -11.50
C ASP A 46 18.21 -8.85 -10.37
N GLU A 47 18.75 -9.18 -9.20
CA GLU A 47 17.98 -9.87 -8.18
C GLU A 47 17.60 -9.01 -6.97
N LEU A 48 18.24 -7.86 -6.78
CA LEU A 48 18.14 -7.10 -5.53
C LEU A 48 17.75 -5.64 -5.76
N VAL A 49 17.22 -5.01 -4.73
CA VAL A 49 16.91 -3.58 -4.69
C VAL A 49 17.30 -2.96 -3.36
N ALA A 50 18.07 -1.88 -3.41
CA ALA A 50 18.30 -0.99 -2.29
C ALA A 50 17.15 0.01 -2.16
N ARG A 51 16.68 0.20 -0.93
CA ARG A 51 15.67 1.18 -0.52
C ARG A 51 16.34 2.14 0.46
N LEU A 52 16.55 3.38 0.04
CA LEU A 52 17.20 4.41 0.84
C LEU A 52 16.15 5.46 1.25
N PRO A 53 15.85 5.62 2.55
CA PRO A 53 15.02 6.72 3.03
C PRO A 53 15.53 8.08 2.55
N ILE A 54 14.66 8.90 1.96
CA ILE A 54 15.02 10.25 1.47
C ILE A 54 14.56 11.36 2.40
N MET A 55 13.79 11.05 3.44
CA MET A 55 13.44 12.03 4.46
C MET A 55 14.51 12.05 5.54
N PRO A 56 15.06 13.22 5.92
CA PRO A 56 15.95 13.32 7.08
C PRO A 56 15.28 12.77 8.33
N GLY A 57 16.06 12.08 9.17
CA GLY A 57 15.53 11.41 10.35
C GLY A 57 16.60 11.11 11.38
N ASP A 58 16.16 10.60 12.52
CA ASP A 58 17.05 10.03 13.53
C ASP A 58 17.46 8.61 13.13
N GLN A 59 18.76 8.30 13.24
CA GLN A 59 19.29 7.00 12.81
C GLN A 59 18.69 5.83 13.58
N ALA A 60 18.46 5.96 14.89
CA ALA A 60 17.93 4.88 15.70
C ALA A 60 16.45 4.64 15.39
N ALA A 61 15.69 5.72 15.20
CA ALA A 61 14.29 5.64 14.76
C ALA A 61 14.17 4.99 13.38
N THR A 62 14.95 5.44 12.39
CA THR A 62 14.94 4.86 11.04
C THR A 62 15.35 3.39 11.04
N ARG A 63 16.37 3.00 11.83
CA ARG A 63 16.73 1.59 11.99
C ARG A 63 15.55 0.77 12.48
N LYS A 64 14.88 1.25 13.54
CA LYS A 64 13.74 0.55 14.13
C LYS A 64 12.60 0.37 13.14
N GLU A 65 12.31 1.39 12.33
CA GLU A 65 11.32 1.31 11.26
C GLU A 65 11.67 0.26 10.20
N LEU A 66 12.95 0.19 9.77
CA LEU A 66 13.41 -0.81 8.81
C LEU A 66 13.35 -2.24 9.37
N GLU A 67 13.68 -2.42 10.66
CA GLU A 67 13.56 -3.70 11.36
C GLU A 67 12.10 -4.16 11.46
N ASP A 68 11.19 -3.24 11.82
CA ASP A 68 9.75 -3.51 11.89
C ASP A 68 9.18 -3.85 10.51
N GLU A 69 9.57 -3.12 9.46
CA GLU A 69 9.16 -3.41 8.08
C GLU A 69 9.70 -4.78 7.62
N ALA A 70 10.94 -5.12 7.97
CA ALA A 70 11.52 -6.43 7.65
C ALA A 70 10.77 -7.57 8.36
N ASP A 71 10.37 -7.40 9.62
CA ASP A 71 9.56 -8.39 10.34
C ASP A 71 8.16 -8.52 9.75
N ALA A 72 7.53 -7.40 9.37
CA ALA A 72 6.28 -7.40 8.63
C ALA A 72 6.41 -8.13 7.28
N ALA A 73 7.51 -7.89 6.55
CA ALA A 73 7.79 -8.54 5.27
C ALA A 73 7.93 -10.05 5.41
N ARG A 74 8.71 -10.52 6.39
CA ARG A 74 8.86 -11.96 6.71
C ARG A 74 7.51 -12.59 7.03
N ARG A 75 6.69 -11.88 7.80
CA ARG A 75 5.35 -12.35 8.15
C ARG A 75 4.44 -12.46 6.94
N LEU A 76 4.35 -11.39 6.13
CA LEU A 76 3.53 -11.41 4.92
C LEU A 76 3.95 -12.56 4.01
N ARG A 77 5.26 -12.75 3.82
CA ARG A 77 5.82 -13.82 2.99
C ARG A 77 5.45 -15.23 3.51
N ALA A 78 5.26 -15.40 4.82
CA ALA A 78 4.82 -16.67 5.38
C ALA A 78 3.32 -16.97 5.15
N MET A 79 2.51 -15.93 4.91
CA MET A 79 1.06 -16.05 4.71
C MET A 79 0.67 -15.98 3.23
N SER A 80 1.44 -15.26 2.42
CA SER A 80 1.08 -14.90 1.05
C SER A 80 1.29 -16.07 0.06
N PRO A 81 0.31 -16.36 -0.81
CA PRO A 81 0.47 -17.29 -1.92
C PRO A 81 1.19 -16.66 -3.12
N TYR A 82 1.46 -15.35 -3.09
CA TYR A 82 2.17 -14.61 -4.12
C TYR A 82 3.50 -14.06 -3.61
N PRO A 83 4.48 -13.79 -4.49
CA PRO A 83 5.70 -13.09 -4.14
C PRO A 83 5.45 -11.77 -3.38
N THR A 84 6.17 -11.57 -2.29
CA THR A 84 6.12 -10.36 -1.44
C THR A 84 7.55 -9.99 -1.04
N PRO A 85 7.81 -8.76 -0.55
CA PRO A 85 9.15 -8.32 -0.19
C PRO A 85 9.87 -9.34 0.70
N GLU A 86 11.09 -9.70 0.29
CA GLU A 86 11.99 -10.54 1.08
C GLU A 86 13.16 -9.67 1.56
N PRO A 87 13.24 -9.34 2.85
CA PRO A 87 14.33 -8.53 3.38
C PRO A 87 15.62 -9.34 3.37
N ILE A 88 16.67 -8.76 2.79
CA ILE A 88 17.98 -9.40 2.64
C ILE A 88 18.99 -8.83 3.64
N ALA A 89 19.06 -7.50 3.76
CA ALA A 89 20.00 -6.83 4.65
C ALA A 89 19.50 -5.44 5.07
N ILE A 90 20.06 -4.94 6.16
CA ILE A 90 19.99 -3.53 6.57
C ILE A 90 21.43 -3.00 6.52
N GLY A 91 21.63 -1.92 5.78
CA GLY A 91 22.89 -1.19 5.69
C GLY A 91 22.97 -0.07 6.73
N GLU A 92 24.20 0.33 7.02
CA GLU A 92 24.57 1.41 7.92
C GLU A 92 24.69 2.76 7.16
N PRO A 93 24.57 3.91 7.85
CA PRO A 93 25.04 5.19 7.34
C PRO A 93 26.51 5.12 6.88
N GLY A 94 26.87 5.81 5.81
CA GLY A 94 28.21 5.76 5.21
C GLY A 94 28.35 6.65 3.99
N ASP A 95 29.58 6.94 3.55
CA ASP A 95 29.87 7.72 2.33
C ASP A 95 29.08 9.06 2.18
N GLY A 96 28.75 9.69 3.31
CA GLY A 96 27.97 10.93 3.36
C GLY A 96 26.45 10.75 3.41
N TYR A 97 25.94 9.52 3.29
CA TYR A 97 24.54 9.18 3.53
C TYR A 97 24.26 9.02 5.03
N PRO A 98 23.28 9.74 5.60
CA PRO A 98 23.15 9.86 7.06
C PRO A 98 22.30 8.80 7.75
N LEU A 99 21.60 7.93 7.02
CA LEU A 99 20.59 7.03 7.58
C LEU A 99 20.91 5.55 7.32
N PRO A 100 20.41 4.63 8.17
CA PRO A 100 20.28 3.24 7.80
C PRO A 100 19.37 3.06 6.58
N TRP A 101 19.59 2.00 5.83
CA TRP A 101 18.85 1.70 4.60
C TRP A 101 18.69 0.19 4.45
N ALA A 102 17.87 -0.28 3.51
CA ALA A 102 17.57 -1.70 3.41
C ALA A 102 17.75 -2.27 2.00
N VAL A 103 18.07 -3.55 1.93
CA VAL A 103 18.13 -4.34 0.70
C VAL A 103 17.07 -5.42 0.74
N TYR A 104 16.30 -5.50 -0.33
CA TYR A 104 15.26 -6.50 -0.53
C TYR A 104 15.50 -7.27 -1.83
N ARG A 105 14.90 -8.47 -1.91
CA ARG A 105 14.75 -9.19 -3.18
C ARG A 105 13.89 -8.34 -4.12
N TRP A 106 14.34 -8.20 -5.36
CA TRP A 106 13.54 -7.59 -6.42
C TRP A 106 12.40 -8.51 -6.83
N LEU A 107 11.21 -7.93 -7.00
CA LEU A 107 10.05 -8.63 -7.54
C LEU A 107 9.75 -8.08 -8.94
N ASP A 108 9.70 -8.97 -9.92
CA ASP A 108 9.35 -8.60 -11.28
C ASP A 108 7.85 -8.38 -11.45
N GLY A 109 7.51 -7.43 -12.32
CA GLY A 109 6.14 -7.11 -12.69
C GLY A 109 5.97 -5.64 -13.03
N THR A 110 4.84 -5.34 -13.64
CA THR A 110 4.37 -3.97 -13.88
C THR A 110 3.36 -3.61 -12.81
N ILE A 111 3.42 -2.42 -12.22
CA ILE A 111 2.43 -2.01 -11.23
C ILE A 111 1.02 -2.00 -11.86
N ALA A 112 0.00 -2.37 -11.09
CA ALA A 112 -1.36 -2.54 -11.60
C ALA A 112 -1.95 -1.26 -12.22
N TYR A 113 -1.47 -0.10 -11.79
CA TYR A 113 -1.81 1.19 -12.42
C TYR A 113 -1.43 1.24 -13.91
N ASP A 114 -0.23 0.76 -14.26
CA ASP A 114 0.30 0.83 -15.63
C ASP A 114 -0.11 -0.40 -16.48
N ALA A 115 -0.51 -1.50 -15.83
CA ALA A 115 -0.81 -2.77 -16.48
C ALA A 115 -2.27 -2.90 -16.99
N ASP A 116 -3.12 -1.89 -16.78
CA ASP A 116 -4.53 -1.85 -17.22
C ASP A 116 -5.35 -3.10 -16.85
N VAL A 117 -5.25 -3.54 -15.59
CA VAL A 117 -5.92 -4.76 -15.09
C VAL A 117 -7.32 -4.52 -14.53
N ALA A 118 -7.88 -3.33 -14.69
CA ALA A 118 -9.16 -2.93 -14.08
C ALA A 118 -10.32 -3.89 -14.44
N GLY A 119 -10.35 -4.39 -15.67
CA GLY A 119 -11.37 -5.34 -16.15
C GLY A 119 -10.96 -6.83 -16.07
N SER A 120 -9.79 -7.15 -15.52
CA SER A 120 -9.29 -8.53 -15.46
C SER A 120 -9.95 -9.31 -14.33
N THR A 121 -10.84 -10.24 -14.67
CA THR A 121 -11.46 -11.15 -13.69
C THR A 121 -10.43 -12.11 -13.09
N ALA A 122 -9.42 -12.53 -13.86
CA ALA A 122 -8.34 -13.38 -13.36
C ALA A 122 -7.50 -12.65 -12.30
N PHE A 123 -7.14 -11.38 -12.53
CA PHE A 123 -6.46 -10.56 -11.53
C PHE A 123 -7.32 -10.37 -10.27
N ALA A 124 -8.62 -10.12 -10.43
CA ALA A 124 -9.55 -9.99 -9.31
C ALA A 124 -9.64 -11.29 -8.48
N GLU A 125 -9.71 -12.46 -9.11
CA GLU A 125 -9.68 -13.75 -8.42
C GLU A 125 -8.36 -13.96 -7.68
N ASP A 126 -7.23 -13.60 -8.32
CA ASP A 126 -5.92 -13.73 -7.72
C ASP A 126 -5.78 -12.86 -6.46
N LEU A 127 -6.26 -11.63 -6.54
CA LEU A 127 -6.30 -10.68 -5.43
C LEU A 127 -7.20 -11.18 -4.28
N ALA A 128 -8.36 -11.77 -4.60
CA ALA A 128 -9.21 -12.39 -3.58
C ALA A 128 -8.48 -13.54 -2.87
N ARG A 129 -7.74 -14.38 -3.60
CA ARG A 129 -6.93 -15.45 -3.00
C ARG A 129 -5.83 -14.92 -2.08
N PHE A 130 -5.21 -13.80 -2.44
CA PHE A 130 -4.24 -13.12 -1.56
C PHE A 130 -4.92 -12.69 -0.25
N VAL A 131 -6.02 -11.94 -0.33
CA VAL A 131 -6.75 -11.45 0.86
C VAL A 131 -7.24 -12.59 1.75
N LEU A 132 -7.78 -13.67 1.17
CA LEU A 132 -8.22 -14.85 1.93
C LEU A 132 -7.06 -15.55 2.64
N ALA A 133 -5.88 -15.62 2.02
CA ALA A 133 -4.71 -16.25 2.63
C ALA A 133 -4.23 -15.47 3.87
N LEU A 134 -4.25 -14.14 3.83
CA LEU A 134 -3.97 -13.31 5.00
C LEU A 134 -5.00 -13.58 6.09
N ARG A 135 -6.29 -13.54 5.76
CA ARG A 135 -7.39 -13.78 6.72
C ARG A 135 -7.34 -15.15 7.40
N ALA A 136 -6.83 -16.16 6.70
CA ALA A 136 -6.70 -17.52 7.23
C ALA A 136 -5.55 -17.69 8.24
N ALA A 137 -4.58 -16.77 8.26
CA ALA A 137 -3.44 -16.87 9.15
C ALA A 137 -3.82 -16.59 10.61
N PRO A 138 -3.24 -17.32 11.59
CA PRO A 138 -3.56 -17.11 13.00
C PRO A 138 -3.15 -15.72 13.47
N THR A 139 -4.05 -15.02 14.16
CA THR A 139 -3.76 -13.72 14.77
C THR A 139 -2.93 -13.84 16.04
N GLU A 140 -2.89 -15.04 16.64
CA GLU A 140 -2.26 -15.34 17.93
C GLU A 140 -2.81 -14.44 19.06
N GLY A 141 -4.11 -14.17 19.02
CA GLY A 141 -4.79 -13.33 20.01
C GLY A 141 -4.53 -11.83 19.87
N ARG A 142 -3.84 -11.40 18.80
CA ARG A 142 -3.68 -9.97 18.50
C ARG A 142 -5.04 -9.38 18.11
N VAL A 143 -5.25 -8.14 18.55
CA VAL A 143 -6.38 -7.29 18.18
C VAL A 143 -5.84 -5.95 17.69
N PHE A 144 -6.63 -5.25 16.89
CA PHE A 144 -6.28 -3.95 16.38
C PHE A 144 -6.24 -2.93 17.52
N THR A 145 -5.08 -2.30 17.71
CA THR A 145 -4.84 -1.23 18.69
C THR A 145 -4.30 0.04 18.06
N GLY A 146 -4.21 0.08 16.73
CA GLY A 146 -3.63 1.21 16.01
C GLY A 146 -4.56 2.44 16.00
N PRO A 147 -4.01 3.67 15.92
CA PRO A 147 -4.81 4.88 15.89
C PRO A 147 -5.41 5.19 14.51
N TRP A 148 -5.02 4.46 13.46
CA TRP A 148 -5.32 4.75 12.06
C TRP A 148 -6.36 3.78 11.46
N ARG A 149 -6.31 3.56 10.14
CA ARG A 149 -7.19 2.65 9.39
C ARG A 149 -7.09 1.19 9.85
N GLY A 150 -8.24 0.50 9.88
CA GLY A 150 -8.36 -0.90 10.28
C GLY A 150 -9.12 -1.16 11.58
N GLY A 151 -9.61 -0.12 12.26
CA GLY A 151 -10.39 -0.25 13.50
C GLY A 151 -11.90 -0.09 13.27
N LEU A 152 -12.47 0.97 13.85
CA LEU A 152 -13.84 1.41 13.61
C LEU A 152 -13.86 2.52 12.57
N LEU A 153 -14.78 2.48 11.61
CA LEU A 153 -14.91 3.54 10.59
C LEU A 153 -15.16 4.92 11.21
N THR A 154 -15.91 4.98 12.31
CA THR A 154 -16.22 6.21 13.03
C THR A 154 -14.99 6.92 13.59
N SER A 155 -13.85 6.24 13.75
CA SER A 155 -12.60 6.91 14.13
C SER A 155 -12.06 7.84 13.03
N GLN A 156 -12.58 7.72 11.80
CA GLN A 156 -12.21 8.55 10.67
C GLN A 156 -13.13 9.77 10.49
N ASP A 157 -14.17 9.96 11.32
CA ASP A 157 -15.19 10.99 11.13
C ASP A 157 -14.60 12.41 11.00
N GLU A 158 -13.64 12.77 11.87
CA GLU A 158 -13.02 14.10 11.86
C GLU A 158 -12.20 14.32 10.57
N ALA A 159 -11.36 13.33 10.21
CA ALA A 159 -10.57 13.39 8.99
C ALA A 159 -11.45 13.41 7.73
N VAL A 160 -12.54 12.64 7.72
CA VAL A 160 -13.52 12.65 6.63
C VAL A 160 -14.21 14.01 6.52
N ALA A 161 -14.61 14.62 7.63
CA ALA A 161 -15.25 15.94 7.62
C ALA A 161 -14.33 17.03 7.05
N ASP A 162 -13.05 17.06 7.46
CA ASP A 162 -12.05 17.97 6.89
C ASP A 162 -11.82 17.70 5.40
N GLY A 163 -11.68 16.42 5.03
CA GLY A 163 -11.54 16.01 3.64
C GLY A 163 -12.72 16.45 2.75
N LEU A 164 -13.96 16.30 3.22
CA LEU A 164 -15.14 16.75 2.50
C LEU A 164 -15.14 18.26 2.30
N GLU A 165 -14.78 19.04 3.32
CA GLU A 165 -14.70 20.50 3.20
C GLU A 165 -13.64 20.93 2.18
N ARG A 166 -12.46 20.31 2.22
CA ARG A 166 -11.35 20.61 1.31
C ARG A 166 -11.60 20.18 -0.13
N ASN A 167 -12.48 19.21 -0.34
CA ASN A 167 -12.84 18.73 -1.67
C ASN A 167 -14.01 19.49 -2.33
N ARG A 168 -14.54 20.55 -1.70
CA ARG A 168 -15.59 21.38 -2.29
C ARG A 168 -15.19 21.90 -3.66
N GLY A 169 -16.05 21.68 -4.64
CA GLY A 169 -15.82 22.10 -6.03
C GLY A 169 -14.99 21.13 -6.87
N MET A 170 -14.42 20.07 -6.28
CA MET A 170 -13.72 19.01 -7.03
C MET A 170 -14.60 17.78 -7.25
N ILE A 171 -15.54 17.50 -6.34
CA ILE A 171 -16.45 16.35 -6.40
C ILE A 171 -17.75 16.67 -5.64
N ASP A 172 -18.82 15.89 -5.86
CA ASP A 172 -20.11 16.05 -5.15
C ASP A 172 -19.97 15.64 -3.67
N VAL A 173 -19.54 16.60 -2.86
CA VAL A 173 -19.31 16.39 -1.41
C VAL A 173 -20.61 16.14 -0.64
N ASP A 174 -21.76 16.61 -1.13
CA ASP A 174 -23.04 16.40 -0.45
C ASP A 174 -23.52 14.97 -0.63
N ALA A 175 -23.34 14.40 -1.84
CA ALA A 175 -23.57 12.98 -2.07
C ALA A 175 -22.59 12.10 -1.27
N LEU A 176 -21.29 12.47 -1.24
CA LEU A 176 -20.30 11.76 -0.44
C LEU A 176 -20.60 11.82 1.07
N ALA A 177 -21.09 12.94 1.58
CA ALA A 177 -21.46 13.07 2.99
C ALA A 177 -22.63 12.14 3.37
N ARG A 178 -23.64 12.02 2.50
CA ARG A 178 -24.75 11.05 2.70
C ARG A 178 -24.24 9.62 2.69
N LEU A 179 -23.41 9.28 1.70
CA LEU A 179 -22.80 7.95 1.60
C LEU A 179 -21.97 7.63 2.85
N TRP A 180 -21.14 8.55 3.33
CA TRP A 180 -20.36 8.33 4.55
C TRP A 180 -21.25 8.08 5.78
N ALA A 181 -22.35 8.83 5.92
CA ALA A 181 -23.28 8.67 7.03
C ALA A 181 -23.87 7.24 7.09
N GLU A 182 -24.12 6.63 5.93
CA GLU A 182 -24.54 5.24 5.81
C GLU A 182 -23.39 4.28 6.14
N LEU A 183 -22.28 4.38 5.43
CA LEU A 183 -21.15 3.43 5.52
C LEU A 183 -20.54 3.37 6.92
N ARG A 184 -20.38 4.52 7.60
CA ARG A 184 -19.67 4.60 8.89
C ARG A 184 -20.35 3.85 10.03
N THR A 185 -21.65 3.55 9.89
CA THR A 185 -22.45 2.87 10.92
C THR A 185 -22.67 1.39 10.61
N THR A 186 -22.11 0.90 9.50
CA THR A 186 -22.19 -0.51 9.11
C THR A 186 -21.66 -1.42 10.22
N PRO A 187 -22.45 -2.42 10.67
CA PRO A 187 -22.02 -3.33 11.73
C PRO A 187 -20.74 -4.07 11.38
N ARG A 188 -19.96 -4.38 12.42
CA ARG A 188 -18.81 -5.26 12.32
C ARG A 188 -19.04 -6.49 13.20
N THR A 189 -19.21 -7.64 12.55
CA THR A 189 -19.50 -8.93 13.20
C THR A 189 -18.28 -9.83 13.24
N GLU A 190 -17.30 -9.60 12.37
CA GLU A 190 -16.10 -10.44 12.23
C GLU A 190 -14.98 -9.97 13.18
N PRO A 191 -14.18 -10.92 13.73
CA PRO A 191 -12.98 -10.60 14.47
C PRO A 191 -11.92 -9.92 13.60
N ASP A 192 -10.90 -9.34 14.22
CA ASP A 192 -9.73 -8.85 13.48
C ASP A 192 -9.04 -10.03 12.76
N ALA A 193 -8.53 -9.75 11.57
CA ALA A 193 -7.74 -10.67 10.77
C ALA A 193 -6.50 -9.97 10.22
N TRP A 194 -5.48 -10.72 9.79
CA TRP A 194 -4.35 -10.11 9.08
C TRP A 194 -4.85 -9.37 7.84
N ALA A 195 -4.39 -8.13 7.69
CA ALA A 195 -4.70 -7.29 6.55
C ALA A 195 -3.45 -6.52 6.11
N HIS A 196 -3.30 -6.36 4.81
CA HIS A 196 -2.25 -5.54 4.22
C HIS A 196 -2.45 -4.06 4.53
N ARG A 197 -3.72 -3.64 4.49
CA ARG A 197 -4.25 -2.29 4.69
C ARG A 197 -3.86 -1.25 3.64
N ASP A 198 -3.11 -1.63 2.61
CA ASP A 198 -2.62 -0.71 1.58
C ASP A 198 -2.57 -1.30 0.18
N LEU A 199 -3.63 -2.03 -0.20
CA LEU A 199 -3.77 -2.61 -1.53
C LEU A 199 -4.16 -1.51 -2.54
N MET A 200 -3.21 -0.60 -2.77
CA MET A 200 -3.27 0.46 -3.77
C MET A 200 -2.69 -0.06 -5.10
N PRO A 201 -3.10 0.49 -6.26
CA PRO A 201 -2.61 0.03 -7.56
C PRO A 201 -1.08 0.03 -7.71
N GLY A 202 -0.39 0.96 -7.03
CA GLY A 202 1.08 1.03 -7.04
C GLY A 202 1.78 -0.08 -6.26
N ASN A 203 1.04 -0.77 -5.39
CA ASN A 203 1.56 -1.83 -4.51
C ASN A 203 1.25 -3.25 -5.02
N LEU A 204 0.60 -3.36 -6.16
CA LEU A 204 0.21 -4.62 -6.80
C LEU A 204 1.01 -4.79 -8.09
N LEU A 205 1.80 -5.85 -8.17
CA LEU A 205 2.59 -6.18 -9.36
C LEU A 205 1.81 -7.14 -10.25
N VAL A 206 1.89 -6.93 -11.56
CA VAL A 206 1.17 -7.67 -12.59
C VAL A 206 2.15 -8.30 -13.56
N ALA A 207 1.90 -9.55 -13.92
CA ALA A 207 2.49 -10.23 -15.07
C ALA A 207 1.39 -11.02 -15.78
N ASP A 208 1.35 -10.95 -17.12
CA ASP A 208 0.36 -11.65 -17.95
C ASP A 208 -1.11 -11.44 -17.51
N GLY A 209 -1.43 -10.21 -17.09
CA GLY A 209 -2.78 -9.83 -16.63
C GLY A 209 -3.22 -10.46 -15.31
N ARG A 210 -2.26 -11.01 -14.54
CA ARG A 210 -2.46 -11.72 -13.27
C ARG A 210 -1.61 -11.13 -12.14
N LEU A 211 -1.97 -11.40 -10.89
CA LEU A 211 -1.22 -10.90 -9.73
C LEU A 211 0.14 -11.62 -9.66
N ALA A 212 1.22 -10.87 -9.79
CA ALA A 212 2.59 -11.37 -9.76
C ALA A 212 3.28 -11.10 -8.42
N GLY A 213 2.81 -10.13 -7.64
CA GLY A 213 3.32 -9.87 -6.31
C GLY A 213 2.63 -8.70 -5.62
N VAL A 214 2.86 -8.58 -4.31
CA VAL A 214 2.31 -7.51 -3.48
C VAL A 214 3.44 -6.90 -2.67
N ILE A 215 3.61 -5.58 -2.74
CA ILE A 215 4.68 -4.82 -2.08
C ILE A 215 4.12 -3.81 -1.07
N ASP A 216 5.01 -3.14 -0.35
CA ASP A 216 4.70 -2.12 0.68
C ASP A 216 3.97 -2.67 1.91
N VAL A 217 4.76 -3.28 2.80
CA VAL A 217 4.24 -4.01 3.96
C VAL A 217 4.23 -3.18 5.25
N GLY A 218 4.56 -1.89 5.17
CA GLY A 218 4.71 -1.03 6.34
C GLY A 218 3.44 -0.89 7.18
N THR A 219 2.28 -1.19 6.59
CA THR A 219 1.00 -1.21 7.31
C THR A 219 0.45 -2.60 7.61
N LEU A 220 1.20 -3.69 7.47
CA LEU A 220 0.69 -5.02 7.82
C LEU A 220 0.34 -5.11 9.31
N THR A 221 -0.92 -5.43 9.64
CA THR A 221 -1.34 -5.73 11.03
C THR A 221 -2.67 -6.50 11.05
N VAL A 222 -3.11 -6.92 12.24
CA VAL A 222 -4.48 -7.41 12.43
C VAL A 222 -5.46 -6.25 12.48
N ALA A 223 -6.53 -6.29 11.68
CA ALA A 223 -7.47 -5.20 11.51
C ALA A 223 -8.85 -5.73 11.10
N ASP A 224 -9.83 -4.82 10.93
CA ASP A 224 -11.07 -5.08 10.21
C ASP A 224 -10.73 -5.70 8.84
N PRO A 225 -11.14 -6.96 8.57
CA PRO A 225 -10.82 -7.64 7.31
C PRO A 225 -11.34 -6.87 6.08
N ALA A 226 -12.34 -6.01 6.24
CA ALA A 226 -12.90 -5.20 5.16
C ALA A 226 -11.93 -4.14 4.61
N ILE A 227 -10.87 -3.77 5.33
CA ILE A 227 -9.90 -2.73 4.89
C ILE A 227 -9.25 -3.07 3.54
N ASP A 228 -8.97 -4.34 3.29
CA ASP A 228 -8.33 -4.80 2.05
C ASP A 228 -9.29 -4.83 0.85
N LEU A 229 -10.60 -4.65 1.06
CA LEU A 229 -11.57 -4.51 -0.03
C LEU A 229 -11.44 -3.17 -0.76
N GLN A 230 -10.63 -2.23 -0.23
CA GLN A 230 -10.35 -0.95 -0.91
C GLN A 230 -9.89 -1.12 -2.36
N ALA A 231 -9.17 -2.21 -2.66
CA ALA A 231 -8.66 -2.50 -3.99
C ALA A 231 -9.78 -2.68 -5.03
N ALA A 232 -10.96 -3.11 -4.58
CA ALA A 232 -12.11 -3.25 -5.45
C ALA A 232 -12.63 -1.90 -5.97
N TRP A 233 -12.33 -0.81 -5.26
CA TRP A 233 -12.82 0.54 -5.53
C TRP A 233 -11.77 1.45 -6.14
N ASN A 234 -10.49 1.23 -5.80
CA ASN A 234 -9.38 2.03 -6.32
C ASN A 234 -8.78 1.49 -7.64
N LEU A 235 -9.16 0.28 -8.06
CA LEU A 235 -8.57 -0.41 -9.22
C LEU A 235 -9.59 -1.10 -10.13
N LEU A 236 -10.51 -1.90 -9.56
CA LEU A 236 -11.36 -2.79 -10.36
C LEU A 236 -12.59 -2.09 -10.95
N ASP A 237 -12.92 -2.44 -12.19
CA ASP A 237 -14.19 -2.08 -12.82
C ASP A 237 -15.36 -2.86 -12.22
N ALA A 238 -16.60 -2.53 -12.61
CA ALA A 238 -17.79 -3.16 -12.03
C ALA A 238 -17.82 -4.70 -12.19
N ARG A 239 -17.32 -5.24 -13.30
CA ARG A 239 -17.33 -6.69 -13.57
C ARG A 239 -16.28 -7.40 -12.72
N ALA A 240 -15.05 -6.90 -12.72
CA ALA A 240 -13.96 -7.47 -11.94
C ALA A 240 -14.24 -7.31 -10.43
N ARG A 241 -14.84 -6.19 -10.01
CA ARG A 241 -15.30 -5.95 -8.63
C ARG A 241 -16.34 -6.96 -8.18
N SER A 242 -17.33 -7.28 -9.02
CA SER A 242 -18.32 -8.33 -8.73
C SER A 242 -17.65 -9.71 -8.59
N THR A 243 -16.65 -10.00 -9.42
CA THR A 243 -15.86 -11.24 -9.34
C THR A 243 -15.07 -11.31 -8.03
N PHE A 244 -14.36 -10.23 -7.67
CA PHE A 244 -13.62 -10.13 -6.41
C PHE A 244 -14.52 -10.32 -5.19
N ARG A 245 -15.67 -9.63 -5.15
CA ARG A 245 -16.66 -9.76 -4.08
C ARG A 245 -17.14 -11.21 -3.92
N ALA A 246 -17.51 -11.85 -5.04
CA ALA A 246 -17.99 -13.22 -5.04
C ALA A 246 -16.90 -14.21 -4.58
N ALA A 247 -15.66 -14.03 -5.03
CA ALA A 247 -14.53 -14.87 -4.64
C ALA A 247 -14.19 -14.75 -3.14
N LEU A 248 -14.38 -13.57 -2.54
CA LEU A 248 -14.22 -13.36 -1.09
C LEU A 248 -15.36 -13.96 -0.27
N GLY A 249 -16.54 -14.20 -0.88
CA GLY A 249 -17.76 -14.51 -0.14
C GLY A 249 -18.23 -13.33 0.73
N SER A 250 -17.94 -12.10 0.30
CA SER A 250 -18.21 -10.90 1.09
C SER A 250 -19.69 -10.54 1.09
N ASP A 251 -20.30 -10.51 2.28
CA ASP A 251 -21.68 -10.12 2.49
C ASP A 251 -21.90 -8.61 2.28
N ASP A 252 -23.12 -8.11 2.49
CA ASP A 252 -23.42 -6.70 2.29
C ASP A 252 -22.73 -5.81 3.33
N ASP A 253 -22.64 -6.24 4.59
CA ASP A 253 -22.05 -5.44 5.66
C ASP A 253 -20.52 -5.32 5.51
N GLU A 254 -19.82 -6.42 5.25
CA GLU A 254 -18.38 -6.37 4.97
C GLU A 254 -18.08 -5.53 3.72
N TRP A 255 -18.91 -5.67 2.67
CA TRP A 255 -18.74 -4.91 1.44
C TRP A 255 -18.92 -3.41 1.65
N HIS A 256 -19.92 -2.99 2.41
CA HIS A 256 -20.11 -1.59 2.81
C HIS A 256 -18.99 -1.10 3.72
N ARG A 257 -18.46 -1.92 4.64
CA ARG A 257 -17.26 -1.50 5.40
C ARG A 257 -16.06 -1.30 4.48
N GLY A 258 -15.87 -2.17 3.48
CA GLY A 258 -14.84 -2.02 2.46
C GLY A 258 -14.97 -0.73 1.65
N MET A 259 -16.21 -0.35 1.30
CA MET A 259 -16.52 0.96 0.71
C MET A 259 -16.13 2.10 1.66
N GLY A 260 -16.46 2.00 2.95
CA GLY A 260 -16.13 3.00 3.96
C GLY A 260 -14.61 3.20 4.10
N TRP A 261 -13.84 2.12 4.09
CA TRP A 261 -12.39 2.19 4.16
C TRP A 261 -11.75 2.79 2.90
N ALA A 262 -12.27 2.46 1.72
CA ALA A 262 -11.86 3.08 0.45
C ALA A 262 -12.18 4.59 0.45
N PHE A 263 -13.38 4.95 0.91
CA PHE A 263 -13.85 6.33 1.04
C PHE A 263 -12.92 7.15 1.94
N ALA A 264 -12.68 6.68 3.18
CA ALA A 264 -11.95 7.43 4.19
C ALA A 264 -10.52 7.79 3.75
N GLN A 265 -9.90 6.92 2.96
CA GLN A 265 -8.60 7.17 2.37
C GLN A 265 -8.70 8.13 1.18
N ALA A 266 -9.57 7.83 0.22
CA ALA A 266 -9.67 8.60 -1.02
C ALA A 266 -10.07 10.07 -0.78
N VAL A 267 -10.97 10.33 0.17
CA VAL A 267 -11.40 11.71 0.48
C VAL A 267 -10.23 12.56 0.97
N ASN A 268 -9.29 11.98 1.71
CA ASN A 268 -8.10 12.71 2.18
C ASN A 268 -7.02 12.81 1.10
N CYS A 269 -6.82 11.74 0.32
CA CYS A 269 -5.82 11.74 -0.74
C CYS A 269 -6.12 12.73 -1.88
N LEU A 270 -7.39 12.95 -2.21
CA LEU A 270 -7.78 13.77 -3.38
C LEU A 270 -7.24 15.20 -3.29
N TRP A 271 -7.59 15.93 -2.21
CA TRP A 271 -7.16 17.31 -2.01
C TRP A 271 -5.67 17.40 -1.67
N TYR A 272 -5.15 16.44 -0.90
CA TYR A 272 -3.77 16.51 -0.40
C TYR A 272 -2.74 16.39 -1.54
N TYR A 273 -3.02 15.57 -2.54
CA TYR A 273 -2.11 15.30 -3.65
C TYR A 273 -2.41 16.05 -4.94
N VAL A 274 -3.41 16.94 -4.94
CA VAL A 274 -3.90 17.61 -6.16
C VAL A 274 -2.78 18.31 -6.96
N GLU A 275 -1.81 18.92 -6.28
CA GLU A 275 -0.68 19.60 -6.92
C GLU A 275 0.62 18.77 -6.91
N THR A 276 0.75 17.83 -5.98
CA THR A 276 2.05 17.20 -5.66
C THR A 276 2.22 15.78 -6.17
N ASN A 277 1.12 15.04 -6.38
CA ASN A 277 1.11 13.70 -6.95
C ASN A 277 -0.19 13.44 -7.74
N PRO A 278 -0.21 13.82 -9.04
CA PRO A 278 -1.40 13.69 -9.87
C PRO A 278 -1.91 12.25 -10.03
N VAL A 279 -1.03 11.23 -9.93
CA VAL A 279 -1.44 9.82 -9.98
C VAL A 279 -2.31 9.49 -8.78
N MET A 280 -1.85 9.81 -7.56
CA MET A 280 -2.61 9.57 -6.33
C MET A 280 -3.93 10.35 -6.31
N SER A 281 -3.91 11.62 -6.72
CA SER A 281 -5.13 12.44 -6.78
C SER A 281 -6.17 11.86 -7.78
N ARG A 282 -5.73 11.39 -8.96
CA ARG A 282 -6.62 10.70 -9.91
C ARG A 282 -7.18 9.38 -9.37
N THR A 283 -6.37 8.58 -8.71
CA THR A 283 -6.83 7.33 -8.08
C THR A 283 -7.88 7.60 -7.00
N ALA A 284 -7.67 8.63 -6.19
CA ALA A 284 -8.64 9.07 -5.19
C ALA A 284 -9.95 9.53 -5.82
N HIS A 285 -9.88 10.38 -6.85
CA HIS A 285 -11.07 10.84 -7.58
C HIS A 285 -11.83 9.66 -8.21
N HIS A 286 -11.13 8.72 -8.85
CA HIS A 286 -11.70 7.50 -9.41
C HIS A 286 -12.44 6.69 -8.34
N THR A 287 -11.78 6.47 -7.20
CA THR A 287 -12.35 5.72 -6.06
C THR A 287 -13.66 6.33 -5.59
N LEU A 288 -13.68 7.65 -5.32
CA LEU A 288 -14.88 8.34 -4.85
C LEU A 288 -16.01 8.33 -5.91
N THR A 289 -15.66 8.49 -7.18
CA THR A 289 -16.64 8.41 -8.28
C THR A 289 -17.25 7.01 -8.39
N ALA A 290 -16.41 5.97 -8.28
CA ALA A 290 -16.85 4.58 -8.34
C ALA A 290 -17.77 4.21 -7.17
N LEU A 291 -17.51 4.77 -5.98
CA LEU A 291 -18.37 4.61 -4.80
C LEU A 291 -19.74 5.27 -5.01
N LEU A 292 -19.77 6.53 -5.50
CA LEU A 292 -21.02 7.24 -5.78
C LEU A 292 -21.88 6.57 -6.87
N THR A 293 -21.24 5.88 -7.82
CA THR A 293 -21.96 5.19 -8.90
C THR A 293 -22.55 3.85 -8.45
N ALA A 294 -22.01 3.27 -7.37
CA ALA A 294 -22.43 1.97 -6.86
C ALA A 294 -23.44 2.05 -5.70
N ALA A 295 -23.56 3.23 -5.07
CA ALA A 295 -24.55 3.55 -4.04
C ALA A 295 -25.91 3.88 -4.67
#